data_AF-A0A7Z2ZUQ0-F1
#
_entry.id   AF-A0A7Z2ZUQ0-F1
#
_cell.length_a   1.000
_cell.length_b   1.000
_cell.length_c   1.000
_cell.angle_alpha   90.00
_cell.angle_beta   90.00
_cell.angle_gamma   90.00
#
_symmetry.space_group_name_H-M   'P 1'
#
loop_
_entity.id
_entity.type
_entity.pdbx_description
1 polymer ?
#
loop_
_entity_poly.entity_id
_entity_poly.type
_entity_poly.pdbx_seq_one_letter_code
_entity_poly.pdbx_strand_id
1 'polypeptide(L)'
;MKRSSITAVLATLAASAALAGCGDSAPTDKDVRDAMLRQLERAMGKEAADSQKEELAKVRVVKCVKAELGGFACEIDSPVGGRGTGRFKKESDGWTFVGNSG
;
A
#
# COMPACT_ATOMS: atom_id res chain seq x y z
N MET A 1 -31.69 3.02 50.75
CA MET A 1 -31.26 1.65 50.38
C MET A 1 -30.97 1.64 48.88
N LYS A 2 -29.77 1.18 48.48
CA LYS A 2 -29.35 0.61 47.16
C LYS A 2 -29.86 1.33 45.89
N ARG A 3 -29.01 1.74 44.95
CA ARG A 3 -28.09 0.87 44.19
C ARG A 3 -26.94 1.70 43.59
N SER A 4 -25.72 1.24 43.85
CA SER A 4 -24.55 1.49 43.01
C SER A 4 -24.77 0.90 41.62
N SER A 5 -24.37 1.63 40.59
CA SER A 5 -23.88 1.04 39.34
C SER A 5 -22.67 1.82 38.86
N ILE A 6 -21.53 1.12 38.93
CA ILE A 6 -20.21 1.46 38.40
C ILE A 6 -20.21 1.17 36.90
N THR A 7 -19.23 1.72 36.17
CA THR A 7 -18.77 1.36 34.80
C THR A 7 -19.55 2.04 33.66
N ALA A 8 -18.96 2.70 32.67
CA ALA A 8 -17.64 2.52 32.07
C ALA A 8 -17.03 3.85 31.59
N VAL A 9 -15.75 4.04 31.92
CA VAL A 9 -14.80 4.86 31.17
C VAL A 9 -14.46 4.09 29.89
N LEU A 10 -14.58 4.71 28.72
CA LEU A 10 -13.89 4.35 27.47
C LEU A 10 -13.96 5.61 26.59
N ALA A 11 -12.99 6.50 26.76
CA ALA A 11 -11.79 6.60 25.91
C ALA A 11 -12.07 7.38 24.61
N THR A 12 -11.94 8.69 24.75
CA THR A 12 -11.63 9.66 23.70
C THR A 12 -10.37 9.20 22.93
N LEU A 13 -10.46 9.08 21.61
CA LEU A 13 -9.32 9.14 20.67
C LEU A 13 -9.93 9.56 19.32
N ALA A 14 -10.06 10.87 19.08
CA ALA A 14 -9.13 11.61 18.24
C ALA A 14 -9.02 11.01 16.83
N ALA A 15 -10.08 11.19 16.02
CA ALA A 15 -9.93 11.20 14.57
C ALA A 15 -9.25 12.52 14.16
N SER A 16 -7.97 12.65 14.53
CA SER A 16 -7.06 13.63 13.93
C SER A 16 -6.77 13.15 12.52
N ALA A 17 -7.74 13.32 11.61
CA ALA A 17 -7.48 13.33 10.19
C ALA A 17 -6.63 14.58 9.92
N ALA A 18 -5.33 14.44 10.17
CA ALA A 18 -4.34 15.46 9.93
C ALA A 18 -4.47 15.89 8.46
N LEU A 19 -4.81 17.15 8.28
CA LEU A 19 -4.56 17.90 7.06
C LEU A 19 -3.04 17.88 6.80
N ALA A 20 -2.56 16.84 6.15
CA ALA A 20 -1.19 16.76 5.66
C ALA A 20 -1.17 17.00 4.14
N GLY A 21 -1.53 18.23 3.75
CA GLY A 21 -1.30 18.78 2.42
C GLY A 21 -2.17 18.21 1.29
N CYS A 22 -2.38 19.03 0.27
CA CYS A 22 -2.78 18.56 -1.06
C CYS A 22 -1.59 17.80 -1.70
N GLY A 23 -1.21 16.65 -1.13
CA GLY A 23 -0.06 15.86 -1.54
C GLY A 23 -0.46 14.38 -1.56
N ASP A 24 -0.24 13.73 -2.70
CA ASP A 24 -0.81 12.44 -3.08
C ASP A 24 -0.94 11.41 -1.95
N SER A 25 -2.15 10.87 -1.80
CA SER A 25 -2.42 9.71 -0.94
C SER A 25 -1.51 8.55 -1.31
N ALA A 26 -1.10 7.74 -0.33
CA ALA A 26 -0.34 6.51 -0.57
C ALA A 26 -1.07 5.58 -1.58
N PRO A 27 -0.34 4.73 -2.33
CA PRO A 27 -0.97 3.78 -3.23
C PRO A 27 -1.79 2.73 -2.46
N THR A 28 -2.91 2.33 -3.05
CA THR A 28 -3.75 1.23 -2.55
C THR A 28 -3.21 -0.14 -2.98
N ASP A 29 -3.78 -1.23 -2.44
CA ASP A 29 -3.52 -2.60 -2.92
C ASP A 29 -3.69 -2.72 -4.44
N LYS A 30 -4.71 -2.07 -5.01
CA LYS A 30 -4.94 -2.09 -6.46
C LYS A 30 -3.84 -1.33 -7.20
N ASP A 31 -3.47 -0.15 -6.71
CA ASP A 31 -2.43 0.67 -7.34
C ASP A 31 -1.08 -0.05 -7.39
N VAL A 32 -0.71 -0.71 -6.29
CA VAL A 32 0.52 -1.52 -6.20
C VAL A 32 0.48 -2.69 -7.17
N ARG A 33 -0.63 -3.46 -7.20
CA ARG A 33 -0.78 -4.60 -8.12
C ARG A 33 -0.72 -4.18 -9.58
N ASP A 34 -1.41 -3.10 -9.93
CA ASP A 34 -1.39 -2.56 -11.29
C ASP A 34 0.02 -2.06 -11.67
N ALA A 35 0.73 -1.40 -10.76
CA ALA A 35 2.09 -0.93 -10.98
C ALA A 35 3.07 -2.09 -11.18
N MET A 36 2.97 -3.14 -10.37
CA MET A 36 3.77 -4.35 -10.51
C MET A 36 3.47 -5.09 -11.81
N LEU A 37 2.19 -5.24 -12.17
CA LEU A 37 1.78 -5.87 -13.43
C LEU A 37 2.33 -5.11 -14.62
N ARG A 38 2.21 -3.78 -14.65
CA ARG A 38 2.81 -2.94 -15.71
C ARG A 38 4.33 -3.13 -15.80
N GLN A 39 5.01 -3.29 -14.67
CA GLN A 39 6.45 -3.55 -14.66
C GLN A 39 6.76 -4.95 -15.23
N LEU A 40 5.98 -5.99 -14.90
CA LEU A 40 6.16 -7.33 -15.46
C LEU A 40 5.91 -7.33 -16.96
N GLU A 41 4.85 -6.67 -17.43
CA GLU A 41 4.55 -6.53 -18.86
C GLU A 41 5.71 -5.90 -19.62
N ARG A 42 6.33 -4.86 -19.04
CA ARG A 42 7.51 -4.19 -19.63
C ARG A 42 8.77 -5.06 -19.60
N ALA A 43 8.94 -5.88 -18.57
CA ALA A 43 10.16 -6.67 -18.35
C ALA A 43 10.16 -8.02 -19.10
N MET A 44 9.02 -8.71 -19.13
CA MET A 44 8.89 -10.09 -19.62
C MET A 44 7.87 -10.23 -20.75
N GLY A 45 7.17 -9.16 -21.12
CA GLY A 45 6.09 -9.19 -22.10
C GLY A 45 4.73 -9.52 -21.47
N LYS A 46 3.68 -9.28 -22.26
CA LYS A 46 2.29 -9.35 -21.80
C LYS A 46 1.86 -10.76 -21.38
N GLU A 47 2.27 -11.79 -22.14
CA GLU A 47 1.87 -13.17 -21.86
C GLU A 47 2.41 -13.67 -20.51
N ALA A 48 3.67 -13.35 -20.20
CA ALA A 48 4.28 -13.68 -18.92
C ALA A 48 3.74 -12.84 -17.75
N ALA A 49 3.26 -11.62 -18.01
CA ALA A 49 2.59 -10.82 -16.99
C ALA A 49 1.17 -11.33 -16.70
N ASP A 50 0.47 -11.78 -17.74
CA ASP A 50 -0.87 -12.35 -17.65
C ASP A 50 -0.89 -13.62 -16.80
N SER A 51 0.13 -14.49 -16.92
CA SER A 51 0.27 -15.68 -16.08
C SER A 51 0.50 -15.36 -14.60
N GLN A 52 1.01 -14.18 -14.27
CA GLN A 52 1.29 -13.73 -12.91
C GLN A 52 0.13 -12.95 -12.28
N LYS A 53 -0.97 -12.69 -13.01
CA LYS A 53 -2.10 -11.88 -12.53
C LYS A 53 -2.78 -12.45 -11.29
N GLU A 54 -3.06 -13.75 -11.30
CA GLU A 54 -3.74 -14.40 -10.16
C GLU A 54 -2.90 -14.34 -8.88
N GLU A 55 -1.58 -14.37 -9.06
CA GLU A 55 -0.65 -14.32 -7.95
C GLU A 55 -0.47 -12.89 -7.43
N LEU A 56 -0.35 -11.92 -8.34
CA LEU A 56 -0.39 -10.51 -7.98
C LEU A 56 -1.71 -10.13 -7.31
N ALA A 57 -2.84 -10.76 -7.65
CA ALA A 57 -4.12 -10.47 -7.01
C ALA A 57 -4.09 -10.69 -5.49
N LYS A 58 -3.21 -11.57 -5.00
CA LYS A 58 -3.04 -11.89 -3.57
C LYS A 58 -2.09 -10.93 -2.85
N VAL A 59 -1.39 -10.07 -3.58
CA VAL A 59 -0.47 -9.07 -3.03
C VAL A 59 -1.23 -8.03 -2.22
N ARG A 60 -0.73 -7.72 -1.02
CA ARG A 60 -1.35 -6.74 -0.10
C ARG A 60 -0.34 -5.72 0.39
N VAL A 61 -0.74 -4.46 0.43
CA VAL A 61 0.01 -3.41 1.09
C VAL A 61 -0.22 -3.51 2.59
N VAL A 62 0.85 -3.69 3.34
CA VAL A 62 0.77 -3.69 4.80
C VAL A 62 0.93 -2.28 5.34
N LYS A 63 1.91 -1.55 4.81
CA LYS A 63 2.24 -0.19 5.26
C LYS A 63 2.92 0.55 4.13
N CYS A 64 2.57 1.82 3.92
CA CYS A 64 3.33 2.73 3.08
C CYS A 64 3.85 3.90 3.91
N VAL A 65 5.11 4.28 3.68
CA VAL A 65 5.73 5.49 4.21
C VAL A 65 6.13 6.38 3.06
N LYS A 66 5.96 7.69 3.22
CA LYS A 66 6.42 8.65 2.22
C LYS A 66 7.94 8.55 2.11
N ALA A 67 8.44 8.37 0.90
CA ALA A 67 9.86 8.35 0.59
C ALA A 67 10.30 9.72 0.04
N GLU A 68 11.61 9.90 -0.10
CA GLU A 68 12.17 11.07 -0.76
C GLU A 68 11.69 11.17 -2.23
N LEU A 69 11.79 12.35 -2.83
CA LEU A 69 11.47 12.60 -4.24
C LEU A 69 10.00 12.34 -4.65
N GLY A 70 9.07 12.42 -3.70
CA GLY A 70 7.63 12.36 -3.99
C GLY A 70 7.07 10.95 -4.22
N GLY A 71 7.79 9.91 -3.76
CA GLY A 71 7.31 8.53 -3.79
C GLY A 71 6.85 8.00 -2.43
N PHE A 72 6.50 6.72 -2.41
CA PHE A 72 6.20 5.94 -1.21
C PHE A 72 7.05 4.66 -1.21
N ALA A 73 7.58 4.28 -0.06
CA ALA A 73 8.09 2.94 0.19
C ALA A 73 6.98 2.14 0.88
N CYS A 74 6.52 1.08 0.23
CA CYS A 74 5.43 0.24 0.71
C CYS A 74 5.95 -1.15 1.06
N GLU A 75 5.72 -1.57 2.30
CA GLU A 75 5.84 -2.96 2.71
C GLU A 75 4.65 -3.73 2.15
N ILE A 76 4.96 -4.80 1.44
CA ILE A 76 4.05 -5.61 0.66
C ILE A 76 4.18 -7.05 1.12
N ASP A 77 3.05 -7.72 1.32
CA ASP A 77 2.99 -9.16 1.56
C ASP A 77 2.58 -9.88 0.27
N SER A 78 3.39 -10.83 -0.16
CA SER A 78 3.20 -11.63 -1.37
C SER A 78 3.30 -13.12 -1.06
N PRO A 79 2.42 -13.99 -1.60
CA PRO A 79 2.49 -15.42 -1.31
C PRO A 79 3.73 -16.12 -1.90
N VAL A 80 4.33 -15.59 -2.97
CA VAL A 80 5.51 -16.21 -3.62
C VAL A 80 6.83 -15.72 -3.05
N GLY A 81 6.84 -14.55 -2.40
CA GLY A 81 8.07 -13.89 -1.96
C GLY A 81 8.09 -13.49 -0.48
N GLY A 82 7.00 -13.73 0.25
CA GLY A 82 6.82 -13.22 1.60
C GLY A 82 6.71 -11.70 1.64
N ARG A 83 7.12 -11.11 2.76
CA ARG A 83 7.10 -9.65 2.96
C ARG A 83 8.33 -9.01 2.33
N GLY A 84 8.12 -7.94 1.57
CA GLY A 84 9.19 -7.15 0.97
C GLY A 84 8.79 -5.69 0.82
N THR A 85 9.76 -4.81 0.61
CA THR A 85 9.51 -3.38 0.45
C THR A 85 9.70 -2.94 -0.99
N GLY A 86 8.65 -2.37 -1.58
CA GLY A 86 8.66 -1.80 -2.92
C GLY A 86 8.54 -0.28 -2.89
N ARG A 87 9.24 0.41 -3.79
CA ARG A 87 9.09 1.86 -3.98
C ARG A 87 8.13 2.15 -5.11
N PHE A 88 7.24 3.11 -4.89
CA PHE A 88 6.20 3.52 -5.81
C PHE A 88 6.20 5.03 -5.98
N LYS A 89 6.09 5.50 -7.22
CA LYS A 89 5.98 6.93 -7.53
C LYS A 89 4.76 7.14 -8.40
N LYS A 90 4.00 8.20 -8.11
CA LYS A 90 2.84 8.57 -8.91
C LYS A 90 3.31 9.39 -10.11
N GLU A 91 3.00 8.92 -11.30
CA GLU A 91 3.28 9.58 -12.58
C GLU A 91 1.96 9.93 -13.27
N SER A 92 2.02 10.55 -14.47
CA SER A 92 0.81 10.92 -15.24
C SER A 92 -0.12 9.75 -15.52
N ASP A 93 0.45 8.56 -15.72
CA ASP A 93 -0.25 7.34 -16.13
C ASP A 93 -0.64 6.47 -14.91
N GLY A 94 -0.48 7.01 -13.70
CA GLY A 94 -0.74 6.33 -12.44
C GLY A 94 0.53 5.91 -11.70
N TRP A 95 0.40 4.94 -10.80
CA TRP A 95 1.50 4.50 -9.96
C TRP A 95 2.51 3.64 -10.74
N THR A 96 3.79 3.92 -10.54
CA THR A 96 4.90 3.20 -11.15
C THR A 96 5.73 2.55 -10.05
N PHE A 97 6.04 1.27 -10.22
CA PHE A 97 7.00 0.57 -9.38
C PHE A 97 8.42 0.94 -9.81
N VAL A 98 9.21 1.50 -8.90
CA VAL A 98 10.57 2.00 -9.19
C VAL A 98 11.67 1.08 -8.66
N GLY A 99 11.31 -0.05 -8.03
CA GLY A 99 12.23 -1.06 -7.54
C GLY A 99 12.08 -1.35 -6.04
N ASN A 100 12.79 -2.36 -5.57
CA ASN A 100 12.84 -2.71 -4.14
C ASN A 100 13.69 -1.69 -3.39
N SER A 101 13.27 -1.28 -2.20
CA SER A 101 14.19 -0.60 -1.27
C SER A 101 14.94 -1.65 -0.48
N GLY A 102 16.25 -1.75 -0.70
CA GLY A 102 17.18 -2.38 0.24
C GLY A 102 17.36 -1.54 1.49
#